data_AF-A0A2C9DB67-F1
#
_entry.id   AF-A0A2C9DB67-F1
#
_cell.length_a   1.000
_cell.length_b   1.000
_cell.length_c   1.000
_cell.angle_alpha   90.00
_cell.angle_beta   90.00
_cell.angle_gamma   90.00
#
_symmetry.space_group_name_H-M   'P 1'
#
loop_
_entity.id
_entity.type
_entity.pdbx_description
1 polymer ?
#
loop_
_entity_poly.entity_id
_entity_poly.type
_entity_poly.pdbx_seq_one_letter_code
_entity_poly.pdbx_strand_id
1 'polypeptide(L)'
;MSDAFDDRFFKVLHEVAARHLPPADPCLSALDGALNADDPEARLAAREALNALEATVRDQILMETHRTLAMDAASILAQWTAPAGSRH
;
A
#
# COMPACT_ATOMS: atom_id res chain seq x y z
N MET A 1 13.00 0.20 -13.10
CA MET A 1 13.48 -0.33 -11.80
C MET A 1 12.55 0.23 -10.75
N SER A 2 11.51 -0.52 -10.40
CA SER A 2 10.74 -0.26 -9.20
C SER A 2 11.65 -0.34 -7.98
N ASP A 3 11.44 0.56 -7.01
CA ASP A 3 11.97 0.37 -5.67
C ASP A 3 11.11 -0.70 -4.99
N ALA A 4 11.73 -1.65 -4.27
CA ALA A 4 11.00 -2.64 -3.47
C ALA A 4 10.05 -1.98 -2.46
N PHE A 5 10.34 -0.74 -2.07
CA PHE A 5 9.45 0.09 -1.27
C PHE A 5 8.16 0.47 -2.01
N ASP A 6 8.23 0.84 -3.29
CA ASP A 6 7.06 1.22 -4.09
C ASP A 6 6.11 0.04 -4.27
N ASP A 7 6.64 -1.15 -4.59
CA ASP A 7 5.82 -2.35 -4.78
C ASP A 7 5.08 -2.72 -3.49
N ARG A 8 5.76 -2.54 -2.35
CA ARG A 8 5.16 -2.73 -1.03
C ARG A 8 4.09 -1.69 -0.73
N PHE A 9 4.35 -0.42 -1.05
CA PHE A 9 3.39 0.66 -0.86
C PHE A 9 2.10 0.38 -1.64
N PHE A 10 2.20 0.06 -2.93
CA PHE A 10 1.01 -0.23 -3.76
C PHE A 10 0.25 -1.46 -3.29
N LYS A 11 0.94 -2.47 -2.75
CA LYS A 11 0.28 -3.66 -2.19
C LYS A 11 -0.55 -3.30 -0.96
N VAL A 12 0.04 -2.59 0.00
CA VAL A 12 -0.68 -2.17 1.21
C VAL A 12 -1.82 -1.21 0.85
N LEU A 13 -1.58 -0.30 -0.09
CA LEU A 13 -2.60 0.63 -0.58
C LEU A 13 -3.79 -0.11 -1.19
N HIS A 14 -3.55 -1.14 -2.00
CA HIS A 14 -4.61 -1.99 -2.57
C HIS A 14 -5.40 -2.72 -1.49
N GLU A 15 -4.72 -3.36 -0.53
CA GLU A 15 -5.38 -4.08 0.58
C GLU A 15 -6.20 -3.16 1.49
N VAL A 16 -5.77 -1.91 1.69
CA VAL A 16 -6.54 -0.89 2.41
C VAL A 16 -7.72 -0.42 1.56
N ALA A 17 -7.48 -0.03 0.31
CA ALA A 17 -8.52 0.47 -0.59
C ALA A 17 -9.68 -0.53 -0.75
N ALA A 18 -9.38 -1.82 -0.88
CA ALA A 18 -10.38 -2.89 -0.99
C ALA A 18 -11.31 -3.02 0.23
N ARG A 19 -10.96 -2.43 1.37
CA ARG A 19 -11.80 -2.39 2.58
C ARG A 19 -12.74 -1.19 2.63
N HIS A 20 -12.42 -0.13 1.87
CA HIS A 20 -13.16 1.14 1.87
C HIS A 20 -13.98 1.35 0.60
N LEU A 21 -13.56 0.73 -0.51
CA LEU A 21 -14.18 0.90 -1.82
C LEU A 21 -15.01 -0.33 -2.21
N PRO A 22 -16.06 -0.16 -3.04
CA PRO A 22 -16.78 -1.29 -3.60
C PRO A 22 -15.86 -2.14 -4.50
N PRO A 23 -16.07 -3.46 -4.60
CA PRO A 23 -15.20 -4.34 -5.41
C PRO A 23 -15.09 -3.99 -6.90
N ALA A 24 -16.07 -3.25 -7.44
CA ALA A 24 -16.08 -2.80 -8.84
C ALA A 24 -15.52 -1.37 -9.01
N ASP A 25 -14.88 -0.81 -7.98
CA ASP A 25 -14.33 0.55 -8.04
C ASP A 25 -13.15 0.62 -9.02
N PRO A 26 -13.14 1.57 -9.97
CA PRO A 26 -12.04 1.76 -10.92
C PRO A 26 -10.67 1.96 -10.26
N CYS A 27 -10.63 2.52 -9.04
CA CYS A 27 -9.38 2.69 -8.29
C CYS A 27 -8.72 1.34 -7.95
N LEU A 28 -9.50 0.29 -7.67
CA LEU A 28 -8.96 -1.04 -7.40
C LEU A 28 -8.31 -1.63 -8.65
N SER A 29 -8.97 -1.50 -9.81
CA SER A 29 -8.39 -1.97 -11.09
C SER A 29 -7.12 -1.22 -11.48
N ALA A 30 -7.04 0.09 -11.21
CA ALA A 30 -5.83 0.87 -11.46
C ALA A 30 -4.68 0.44 -10.53
N LEU A 31 -4.98 0.15 -9.26
CA LEU A 31 -4.01 -0.37 -8.29
C LEU A 31 -3.52 -1.78 -8.66
N ASP A 32 -4.40 -2.66 -9.15
CA ASP A 32 -4.01 -3.95 -9.71
C ASP A 32 -3.04 -3.79 -10.90
N GLY A 33 -3.28 -2.80 -11.75
CA GLY A 33 -2.36 -2.45 -12.84
C GLY A 33 -0.97 -2.06 -12.31
N ALA A 34 -0.91 -1.21 -11.30
CA ALA A 34 0.34 -0.78 -10.67
C ALA A 34 1.10 -1.91 -9.94
N LEU A 35 0.40 -2.97 -9.50
CA LEU A 35 1.00 -4.15 -8.87
C LEU A 35 1.60 -5.13 -9.88
N ASN A 36 1.00 -5.25 -11.07
CA ASN A 36 1.40 -6.23 -12.07
C ASN A 36 2.41 -5.68 -13.09
N ALA A 37 2.45 -4.36 -13.26
CA ALA A 37 3.32 -3.72 -14.23
C ALA A 37 4.53 -3.06 -13.56
N ASP A 38 5.73 -3.40 -14.02
CA ASP A 38 6.96 -2.61 -13.77
C ASP A 38 6.97 -1.36 -14.68
N ASP A 39 5.80 -0.71 -14.81
CA ASP A 39 5.50 0.38 -15.73
C ASP A 39 5.15 1.66 -14.94
N PRO A 40 5.95 2.73 -15.11
CA PRO A 40 5.64 4.04 -14.55
C PRO A 40 4.25 4.58 -14.92
N GLU A 41 3.71 4.26 -16.11
CA GLU A 41 2.39 4.73 -16.54
C GLU A 41 1.27 4.11 -15.70
N ALA A 42 1.37 2.81 -15.38
CA ALA A 42 0.40 2.12 -14.52
C ALA A 42 0.36 2.73 -13.10
N ARG A 43 1.52 3.12 -12.57
CA ARG A 43 1.62 3.79 -11.26
C ARG A 43 1.03 5.19 -11.28
N LEU A 44 1.23 5.92 -12.37
CA LEU A 44 0.61 7.23 -12.56
C LEU A 44 -0.92 7.09 -12.63
N ALA A 45 -1.44 6.14 -13.40
CA ALA A 45 -2.87 5.86 -13.50
C ALA A 45 -3.47 5.49 -12.12
N ALA A 46 -2.79 4.67 -11.33
CA ALA A 46 -3.21 4.37 -9.96
C ALA A 46 -3.25 5.60 -9.06
N ARG A 47 -2.27 6.51 -9.18
CA ARG A 47 -2.24 7.77 -8.43
C ARG A 47 -3.41 8.67 -8.85
N GLU A 48 -3.68 8.79 -10.14
CA GLU A 48 -4.79 9.58 -10.67
C GLU A 48 -6.14 9.03 -10.22
N ALA A 49 -6.33 7.72 -10.27
CA ALA A 49 -7.55 7.06 -9.80
C ALA A 49 -7.78 7.29 -8.29
N LEU A 50 -6.72 7.21 -7.48
CA LEU A 50 -6.78 7.53 -6.05
C LEU A 50 -7.14 9.00 -5.81
N ASN A 51 -6.59 9.92 -6.60
CA ASN A 51 -6.87 11.35 -6.49
C ASN A 51 -8.30 11.73 -6.94
N ALA A 52 -8.92 10.90 -7.80
CA ALA A 52 -10.30 11.08 -8.24
C ALA A 52 -11.34 10.65 -7.20
N LEU A 53 -10.93 9.93 -6.15
CA LEU A 53 -11.81 9.59 -5.03
C LEU A 53 -12.22 10.85 -4.25
N GLU A 54 -13.37 10.74 -3.57
CA GLU A 54 -13.79 11.73 -2.58
C GLU A 54 -12.70 11.96 -1.53
N ALA A 55 -12.41 13.22 -1.23
CA ALA A 55 -11.26 13.60 -0.40
C ALA A 55 -11.23 12.88 0.96
N THR A 56 -12.39 12.77 1.61
CA THR A 56 -12.53 12.07 2.90
C THR A 56 -12.14 10.59 2.79
N VAL A 57 -12.56 9.91 1.71
CA VAL A 57 -12.28 8.48 1.48
C VAL A 57 -10.80 8.29 1.15
N ARG A 58 -10.26 9.11 0.24
CA ARG A 58 -8.86 9.12 -0.12
C ARG A 58 -7.96 9.30 1.11
N ASP A 59 -8.27 10.29 1.94
CA ASP A 59 -7.44 10.63 3.10
C ASP A 59 -7.50 9.53 4.18
N GLN A 60 -8.65 8.88 4.36
CA GLN A 60 -8.78 7.70 5.22
C GLN A 60 -7.92 6.53 4.72
N ILE A 61 -8.00 6.21 3.43
CA ILE A 61 -7.21 5.15 2.80
C ILE A 61 -5.71 5.44 2.93
N LEU A 62 -5.27 6.68 2.64
CA LEU A 62 -3.86 7.06 2.76
C LEU A 62 -3.36 7.03 4.20
N MET A 63 -4.14 7.53 5.15
CA MET A 63 -3.79 7.49 6.58
C MET A 63 -3.60 6.04 7.05
N GLU A 64 -4.53 5.14 6.70
CA GLU A 64 -4.43 3.74 7.11
C GLU A 64 -3.29 3.01 6.41
N THR A 65 -3.05 3.28 5.14
CA THR A 65 -1.89 2.76 4.38
C THR A 65 -0.56 3.14 5.05
N HIS A 66 -0.38 4.42 5.38
CA HIS A 66 0.82 4.88 6.08
C HIS A 66 0.96 4.24 7.47
N ARG A 67 -0.15 4.09 8.21
CA ARG A 67 -0.14 3.42 9.53
C ARG A 67 0.31 1.96 9.40
N THR A 68 -0.23 1.22 8.44
CA THR A 68 0.12 -0.19 8.22
C THR A 68 1.60 -0.34 7.84
N LEU A 69 2.12 0.50 6.96
CA LEU A 69 3.54 0.49 6.59
C LEU A 69 4.46 0.83 7.78
N ALA A 70 4.08 1.82 8.60
CA ALA A 70 4.86 2.21 9.78
C ALA A 70 4.88 1.09 10.84
N MET A 71 3.74 0.43 11.09
CA MET A 71 3.66 -0.69 12.02
C MET A 71 4.49 -1.89 11.56
N ASP A 72 4.50 -2.17 10.26
CA ASP A 72 5.33 -3.22 9.72
C ASP A 72 6.83 -2.91 9.85
N ALA A 73 7.27 -1.68 9.51
CA ALA A 73 8.66 -1.27 9.69
C ALA A 73 9.10 -1.39 11.16
N ALA A 74 8.24 -0.98 12.10
CA ALA A 74 8.47 -1.14 13.53
C ALA A 74 8.56 -2.63 13.95
N SER A 75 7.75 -3.49 13.34
CA SER A 75 7.78 -4.94 13.60
C SER A 75 9.05 -5.60 13.09
N ILE A 76 9.52 -5.23 11.89
CA ILE A 76 10.80 -5.68 11.33
C ILE A 76 11.95 -5.23 12.24
N LEU A 77 11.95 -3.96 12.65
CA LEU A 77 12.99 -3.44 13.56
C LEU A 77 12.97 -4.15 14.92
N ALA A 78 11.78 -4.46 15.45
CA ALA A 78 11.65 -5.22 16.69
C ALA A 78 12.20 -6.65 16.56
N GLN A 79 12.01 -7.30 15.41
CA GLN A 79 12.60 -8.62 15.15
C GLN A 79 14.13 -8.56 15.02
N TRP A 80 14.68 -7.47 14.48
CA TRP A 80 16.13 -7.27 14.38
C TRP A 80 16.80 -6.88 15.70
N THR A 81 16.09 -6.15 16.55
CA THR A 81 16.59 -5.72 17.87
C THR A 81 16.28 -6.73 18.98
N ALA A 82 15.45 -7.74 18.71
CA ALA A 82 15.25 -8.87 19.61
C ALA A 82 16.61 -9.59 19.83
N PRO A 83 17.07 -9.75 21.08
CA PRO A 83 18.30 -10.49 21.33
C PRO A 83 18.15 -11.91 20.79
N ALA A 84 19.11 -12.35 19.98
CA ALA A 84 19.22 -13.72 19.48
C ALA A 84 19.45 -14.68 20.66
N GLY A 85 18.40 -14.98 21.43
CA GLY A 85 18.57 -15.63 22.71
C GLY A 85 17.28 -15.75 23.50
N SER A 86 16.25 -16.36 22.91
CA SER A 86 15.20 -17.07 23.67
C SER A 86 14.49 -18.06 22.74
N ARG A 87 15.24 -19.05 22.24
CA ARG A 87 14.68 -20.38 21.99
C ARG A 87 15.06 -21.21 23.22
N HIS A 88 14.10 -21.45 24.09
CA HIS A 88 14.16 -22.50 25.11
C HIS A 88 12.79 -23.13 25.24
#